data_AF-A0A357ABD9-F1
#
_entry.id   AF-A0A357ABD9-F1
#
_cell.length_a   1.000
_cell.length_b   1.000
_cell.length_c   1.000
_cell.angle_alpha   90.00
_cell.angle_beta   90.00
_cell.angle_gamma   90.00
#
_symmetry.space_group_name_H-M   'P 1'
#
loop_
_entity.id
_entity.type
_entity.pdbx_description
1 polymer ?
#
loop_
_entity_poly.entity_id
_entity_poly.type
_entity_poly.pdbx_seq_one_letter_code
_entity_poly.pdbx_strand_id
1 'polypeptide(L)' 'MLYLAVPKRTYETILTEKLGQLILRDWEIKLIVFDDVERRIIQWIP' A
#
# COMPACT_ATOMS: atom_id res chain seq x y z
N MET A 1 -7.96 -5.94 -13.29
CA MET A 1 -7.20 -4.91 -12.55
C MET A 1 -6.59 -5.59 -11.34
N LEU A 2 -5.27 -5.44 -11.11
CA LEU A 2 -4.55 -6.09 -10.02
C LEU A 2 -4.16 -5.05 -8.98
N TYR A 3 -4.41 -5.35 -7.71
CA TYR A 3 -3.99 -4.53 -6.58
C TYR A 3 -3.17 -5.38 -5.62
N LEU A 4 -2.09 -4.80 -5.10
CA LEU A 4 -1.33 -5.38 -4.00
C LEU A 4 -1.98 -4.96 -2.69
N ALA A 5 -2.55 -5.92 -1.97
CA ALA A 5 -3.11 -5.69 -0.65
C ALA A 5 -1.99 -5.68 0.40
N VAL A 6 -1.90 -4.61 1.19
CA VAL A 6 -0.88 -4.44 2.22
C VAL A 6 -1.49 -4.01 3.56
N PRO A 7 -1.02 -4.54 4.69
CA PRO A 7 -1.41 -4.05 6.00
C PRO A 7 -1.00 -2.59 6.18
N LYS A 8 -1.80 -1.82 6.94
CA LYS A 8 -1.51 -0.43 7.31
C LYS A 8 -0.08 -0.24 7.82
N ARG A 9 0.39 -1.11 8.72
CA ARG A 9 1.76 -1.05 9.26
C ARG A 9 2.85 -1.14 8.19
N THR A 10 2.65 -1.94 7.16
CA THR A 10 3.60 -2.11 6.05
C THR A 10 3.59 -0.87 5.16
N TYR A 11 2.41 -0.28 4.96
CA TYR A 11 2.28 0.96 4.23
C TYR A 11 3.00 2.12 4.94
N GLU A 12 2.75 2.30 6.23
CA GLU A 12 3.29 3.42 7.03
C GLU A 12 4.79 3.31 7.33
N THR A 13 5.41 2.15 7.12
CA THR A 13 6.85 1.93 7.34
C THR A 13 7.61 1.90 6.02
N ILE A 14 7.55 0.79 5.30
CA ILE A 14 8.43 0.52 4.15
C ILE A 14 7.96 1.26 2.89
N LEU A 15 6.64 1.41 2.70
CA LEU A 15 6.09 1.99 1.47
C LEU A 15 6.00 3.52 1.48
N THR A 16 6.06 4.16 2.65
CA THR A 16 6.19 5.61 2.82
C THR A 16 7.64 6.09 2.73
N GLU A 17 8.62 5.20 2.89
CA GLU A 17 10.03 5.52 2.67
C GLU A 17 10.34 5.85 1.20
N LYS A 18 11.39 6.63 0.97
CA LYS A 18 11.78 7.12 -0.37
C LYS A 18 11.94 6.00 -1.40
N LEU A 19 12.51 4.86 -1.00
CA LEU A 19 12.68 3.70 -1.89
C LEU A 19 11.34 3.05 -2.22
N GLY A 20 10.47 2.86 -1.22
CA GLY A 20 9.11 2.34 -1.43
C GLY A 20 8.31 3.22 -2.39
N GLN A 21 8.37 4.54 -2.19
CA GLN A 21 7.71 5.52 -3.07
C GLN A 21 8.27 5.51 -4.50
N LEU A 22 9.58 5.30 -4.68
CA LEU A 22 10.19 5.18 -6.01
C LEU A 22 9.66 3.95 -6.76
N ILE A 23 9.65 2.79 -6.12
CA ILE A 23 9.16 1.54 -6.71
C ILE A 23 7.67 1.63 -7.06
N LEU A 24 6.84 2.20 -6.17
CA LEU A 24 5.41 2.35 -6.43
C LEU A 24 5.11 3.24 -7.64
N ARG A 25 5.91 4.29 -7.84
CA ARG A 25 5.76 5.22 -8.97
C ARG A 25 6.27 4.62 -10.28
N ASP A 26 7.44 4.01 -10.26
CA ASP A 26 8.09 3.53 -11.48
C ASP A 26 7.32 2.36 -12.12
N TRP A 27 6.62 1.56 -11.31
CA TRP A 27 5.91 0.35 -11.77
C TRP A 27 4.39 0.48 -11.77
N GLU A 28 3.84 1.69 -11.52
CA GLU A 28 2.41 1.98 -11.46
C GLU A 28 1.62 0.96 -10.59
N ILE A 29 2.20 0.59 -9.44
CA ILE A 29 1.63 -0.44 -8.57
C ILE A 29 0.44 0.14 -7.82
N LYS A 30 -0.74 -0.44 -8.07
CA LYS A 30 -1.96 -0.11 -7.34
C LYS A 30 -2.00 -0.81 -5.99
N LEU A 31 -2.29 -0.08 -4.93
CA LEU A 31 -2.35 -0.62 -3.57
C LEU A 31 -3.77 -0.60 -3.00
N ILE A 32 -4.06 -1.63 -2.20
CA ILE A 32 -5.16 -1.62 -1.24
C ILE A 32 -4.54 -1.68 0.14
N VAL A 33 -4.75 -0.65 0.95
CA VAL A 33 -4.29 -0.64 2.34
C VAL A 33 -5.45 -1.11 3.22
N PHE A 34 -5.19 -2.09 4.06
CA PHE A 34 -6.18 -2.63 5.00
C PHE A 34 -5.68 -2.59 6.45
N ASP A 35 -6.63 -2.48 7.37
CA ASP A 35 -6.41 -2.62 8.81
C ASP A 35 -6.67 -4.09 9.21
N ASP A 36 -5.64 -4.78 9.72
CA ASP A 36 -5.72 -6.19 10.11
C ASP A 36 -6.45 -6.40 11.45
N VAL A 37 -6.53 -5.36 12.30
CA VAL A 37 -7.23 -5.40 13.58
C VAL A 37 -8.73 -5.22 13.37
N GLU A 38 -9.12 -4.20 12.61
CA GLU A 38 -10.53 -3.87 12.33
C GLU A 38 -11.10 -4.64 11.13
N ARG A 39 -10.26 -5.40 10.41
CA ARG A 39 -10.63 -6.24 9.24
C ARG A 39 -11.38 -5.45 8.16
N ARG A 40 -10.89 -4.25 7.86
CA ARG A 40 -11.49 -3.37 6.85
C ARG A 40 -10.45 -2.77 5.93
N ILE A 41 -10.88 -2.47 4.70
CA ILE A 41 -10.10 -1.67 3.76
C ILE A 41 -10.16 -0.21 4.22
N ILE A 42 -9.00 0.44 4.27
CA ILE A 42 -8.89 1.85 4.70
C ILE A 42 -8.57 2.79 3.54
N GLN A 43 -7.87 2.33 2.49
CA GLN A 43 -7.49 3.17 1.37
C GLN A 43 -7.26 2.38 0.07
N TRP A 44 -7.62 3.00 -1.05
CA TRP A 44 -7.29 2.56 -2.40
C TRP A 44 -6.31 3.57 -3.02
N ILE A 45 -5.16 3.10 -3.50
CA ILE A 45 -4.15 3.93 -4.16
C ILE A 45 -4.04 3.44 -5.61
N PRO A 46 -4.49 4.24 -6.58
CA PRO A 46 -4.51 3.85 -7.99
C PRO A 46 -3.14 3.89 -8.65
#